data_AF-D4H477-F1
#
_entry.id   AF-D4H477-F1
#
_cell.length_a   1.000
_cell.length_b   1.000
_cell.length_c   1.000
_cell.angle_alpha   90.00
_cell.angle_beta   90.00
_cell.angle_gamma   90.00
#
_symmetry.space_group_name_H-M   'P 1'
#
loop_
_entity.id
_entity.type
_entity.pdbx_description
1 polymer ?
#
loop_
_entity_poly.entity_id
_entity_poly.type
_entity_poly.pdbx_seq_one_letter_code
_entity_poly.pdbx_strand_id
1 'polypeptide(L)'
;MKLRSHVIAGMGYVLATGAFEPAAVAAIGAGSIFPDIVDSIFGFGSEKFYRKIHRKISHWWVLYTLPLAAILFSDIGGYAFYYFLIGGLLHIFCDSFTRSGVPFINPFKAGHGFRLFNIGSPAEYLTLFLIVLTLIALGLLFPYPVWFFIAVVLPVSLFSGADRTVHQEKKEPINIHLSELAPLWTGQKTVTAEIIKQSEDTTVFAKPELMDFYNKHVANLPESAKNVIRLIMTMLDEKGDTPSVVKRSGEINFYEEPNTFTALAKVPLYLHSLHVAEEILKLFDKPGAYAAQLIMTALGHDLGKIESLDKFAYSMGDHPKISVVVLNSFEGFDDLKYKADIENAILSHHRTGGGDLAEKLREANRNARQKELADNLVRVDEDASETHNSNEVKEKPSDLEWLNITEFLTELDKRINVLNGSRFEAFSMKDGCVYFQTEVFWKVIKMLARRREHDEILLADSDQQQRRNYINTITEMLREKRLIADGIIRQEHFTAPFTVTYKDGKSTNKAYYTPMMSGAFGDISELESRKSGILMEIETVAPKYGDNQ
;
A
#
# COMPACT_ATOMS: atom_id res chain seq x y z
N MET A 1 -2.14 24.36 17.07
CA MET A 1 -1.41 25.42 17.79
C MET A 1 -0.35 24.70 18.63
N LYS A 2 0.37 25.35 19.54
CA LYS A 2 1.16 24.57 20.51
C LYS A 2 0.23 23.84 21.48
N LEU A 3 0.63 22.66 21.96
CA LEU A 3 -0.11 21.85 22.94
C LEU A 3 -0.58 22.69 24.16
N ARG A 4 0.32 23.53 24.68
CA ARG A 4 0.04 24.43 25.81
C ARG A 4 -1.06 25.44 25.49
N SER A 5 -1.11 25.93 24.25
CA SER A 5 -2.14 26.88 23.80
C SER A 5 -3.54 26.24 23.83
N HIS A 6 -3.65 24.96 23.46
CA HIS A 6 -4.93 24.23 23.52
C HIS A 6 -5.39 24.01 24.96
N VAL A 7 -4.49 23.64 25.86
CA VAL A 7 -4.80 23.50 27.29
C VAL A 7 -5.24 24.84 27.88
N ILE A 8 -4.58 25.94 27.54
CA ILE A 8 -4.98 27.29 28.00
C ILE A 8 -6.38 27.66 27.51
N ALA A 9 -6.73 27.33 26.26
CA ALA A 9 -8.09 27.55 25.75
C ALA A 9 -9.14 26.74 26.54
N GLY A 10 -8.85 25.48 26.86
CA GLY A 10 -9.70 24.64 27.73
C GLY A 10 -9.84 25.22 29.14
N MET A 11 -8.75 25.68 29.75
CA MET A 11 -8.80 26.33 31.07
C MET A 11 -9.57 27.65 31.05
N GLY A 12 -9.54 28.38 29.94
CA GLY A 12 -10.38 29.56 29.71
C GLY A 12 -11.87 29.24 29.79
N TYR A 13 -12.28 28.06 29.32
CA TYR A 13 -13.66 27.59 29.45
C TYR A 13 -14.04 27.27 30.90
N VAL A 14 -13.15 26.60 31.65
CA VAL A 14 -13.35 26.34 33.10
C VAL A 14 -13.52 27.65 33.87
N LEU A 15 -12.67 28.65 33.58
CA LEU A 15 -12.77 29.98 34.18
C LEU A 15 -14.10 30.66 33.83
N ALA A 16 -14.57 30.51 32.59
CA ALA A 16 -15.81 31.10 32.12
C ALA A 16 -17.06 30.45 32.74
N THR A 17 -17.03 29.14 33.00
CA THR A 17 -18.19 28.40 33.54
C THR A 17 -18.14 28.24 35.06
N GLY A 18 -17.04 28.59 35.72
CA GLY A 18 -16.86 28.41 37.16
C GLY A 18 -16.65 26.95 37.59
N ALA A 19 -16.35 26.06 36.66
CA ALA A 19 -16.27 24.61 36.86
C ALA A 19 -14.90 24.15 37.43
N PHE A 20 -14.56 24.67 38.61
CA PHE A 20 -13.26 24.43 39.24
C PHE A 20 -13.12 23.04 39.88
N GLU A 21 -14.09 22.14 39.71
CA GLU A 21 -13.98 20.81 40.28
C GLU A 21 -12.79 20.06 39.65
N PRO A 22 -11.99 19.32 40.45
CA PRO A 22 -10.81 18.62 39.94
C PRO A 22 -11.10 17.70 38.74
N ALA A 23 -12.27 17.05 38.74
CA ALA A 23 -12.70 16.19 37.65
C ALA A 23 -12.95 16.95 36.34
N ALA A 24 -13.55 18.14 36.39
CA ALA A 24 -13.79 18.98 35.21
C ALA A 24 -12.48 19.54 34.65
N VAL A 25 -11.61 20.05 35.53
CA VAL A 25 -10.27 20.57 35.17
C VAL A 25 -9.40 19.50 34.53
N ALA A 26 -9.35 18.30 35.12
CA ALA A 26 -8.59 17.19 34.56
C ALA A 26 -9.16 16.72 33.22
N ALA A 27 -10.49 16.60 33.12
CA ALA A 27 -11.14 16.12 31.92
C ALA A 27 -11.00 17.08 30.74
N ILE A 28 -11.19 18.40 30.95
CA ILE A 28 -11.00 19.37 29.87
C ILE A 28 -9.54 19.44 29.43
N GLY A 29 -8.59 19.35 30.36
CA GLY A 29 -7.17 19.28 30.05
C GLY A 29 -6.82 18.07 29.19
N ALA A 30 -7.36 16.90 29.55
CA ALA A 30 -7.20 15.67 28.77
C ALA A 30 -7.85 15.79 27.37
N GLY A 31 -9.07 16.35 27.30
CA GLY A 31 -9.78 16.58 26.03
C GLY A 31 -9.04 17.54 25.10
N SER A 32 -8.45 18.60 25.65
CA SER A 32 -7.71 19.62 24.88
C SER A 32 -6.42 19.13 24.25
N ILE A 33 -5.91 17.96 24.63
CA ILE A 33 -4.72 17.34 24.03
C ILE A 33 -5.02 16.04 23.31
N PHE A 34 -6.23 15.49 23.49
CA PHE A 34 -6.62 14.19 23.00
C PHE A 34 -6.50 14.04 21.46
N PRO A 35 -6.94 15.00 20.62
CA PRO A 35 -6.80 14.86 19.16
C PRO A 35 -5.35 14.63 18.70
N ASP A 36 -4.41 15.40 19.25
CA ASP A 36 -2.97 15.28 18.95
C ASP A 36 -2.37 13.97 19.46
N ILE A 37 -2.77 13.51 20.66
CA ILE A 37 -2.33 12.22 21.21
C ILE A 37 -2.80 11.08 20.31
N VAL A 38 -4.07 11.12 19.90
CA VAL A 38 -4.66 10.11 19.01
C VAL A 38 -3.91 10.07 17.68
N ASP A 39 -3.61 11.22 17.08
CA ASP A 39 -2.80 11.30 15.86
C ASP A 39 -1.36 10.78 16.07
N SER A 40 -0.76 11.04 17.22
CA SER A 40 0.58 10.57 17.58
C SER A 40 0.63 9.03 17.73
N ILE A 41 -0.39 8.45 18.39
CA ILE A 41 -0.54 7.00 18.54
C ILE A 41 -0.72 6.34 17.17
N PHE A 42 -1.62 6.88 16.34
CA PHE A 42 -1.81 6.40 14.98
C PHE A 42 -0.63 6.71 14.06
N GLY A 43 0.26 7.63 14.45
CA GLY A 43 1.53 7.90 13.78
C GLY A 43 2.54 6.77 13.89
N PHE A 44 2.36 5.82 14.82
CA PHE A 44 3.26 4.67 15.07
C PHE A 44 4.74 5.07 15.16
N GLY A 45 5.05 6.23 15.75
CA GLY A 45 6.42 6.77 15.85
C GLY A 45 7.03 7.25 14.53
N SER A 46 6.31 7.20 13.41
CA SER A 46 6.76 7.66 12.10
C SER A 46 6.30 9.10 11.84
N GLU A 47 7.26 10.02 11.74
CA GLU A 47 6.99 11.44 11.48
C GLU A 47 6.27 11.66 10.14
N LYS A 48 6.57 10.86 9.11
CA LYS A 48 5.88 10.89 7.81
C LYS A 48 4.42 10.45 7.93
N PHE A 49 4.14 9.43 8.74
CA PHE A 49 2.80 8.90 8.90
C PHE A 49 1.94 9.80 9.79
N TYR A 50 2.52 10.32 10.87
CA TYR A 50 1.95 11.39 11.68
C TYR A 50 1.51 12.56 10.81
N ARG A 51 2.40 13.13 9.98
CA ARG A 51 2.03 14.25 9.07
C ARG A 51 0.93 13.90 8.07
N LYS A 52 0.77 12.62 7.72
CA LYS A 52 -0.26 12.16 6.77
C LYS A 52 -1.63 11.98 7.44
N ILE A 53 -1.67 11.61 8.71
CA ILE A 53 -2.91 11.40 9.48
C ILE A 53 -3.33 12.66 10.22
N HIS A 54 -2.36 13.45 10.65
CA HIS A 54 -2.59 14.59 11.51
C HIS A 54 -3.68 15.51 10.96
N ARG A 55 -4.65 15.86 11.81
CA ARG A 55 -5.80 16.73 11.49
C ARG A 55 -6.83 16.12 10.55
N LYS A 56 -6.98 14.80 10.60
CA LYS A 56 -8.04 14.07 9.90
C LYS A 56 -9.10 13.61 10.90
N ILE A 57 -9.18 12.31 11.14
CA ILE A 57 -10.30 11.69 11.86
C ILE A 57 -10.43 12.25 13.28
N SER A 58 -9.33 12.27 14.05
CA SER A 58 -9.28 12.78 15.43
C SER A 58 -9.65 14.26 15.57
N HIS A 59 -9.52 15.04 14.48
CA HIS A 59 -9.85 16.47 14.47
C HIS A 59 -11.21 16.74 13.81
N TRP A 60 -12.00 15.70 13.57
CA TRP A 60 -13.34 15.85 13.02
C TRP A 60 -14.34 16.18 14.13
N TRP A 61 -14.88 17.39 14.09
CA TRP A 61 -15.73 17.97 15.13
C TRP A 61 -16.97 17.11 15.47
N VAL A 62 -17.48 16.33 14.52
CA VAL A 62 -18.63 15.42 14.70
C VAL A 62 -18.38 14.37 15.78
N LEU A 63 -17.13 13.91 15.94
CA LEU A 63 -16.75 12.94 16.98
C LEU A 63 -17.00 13.47 18.39
N TYR A 64 -17.07 14.78 18.55
CA TYR A 64 -17.24 15.43 19.84
C TYR A 64 -18.64 16.00 20.01
N THR A 65 -19.24 16.57 18.95
CA THR A 65 -20.59 17.15 19.02
C THR A 65 -21.70 16.11 19.14
N LEU A 66 -21.58 14.96 18.50
CA LEU A 66 -22.59 13.90 18.58
C LEU A 66 -22.72 13.33 20.00
N PRO A 67 -21.65 12.86 20.67
CA PRO A 67 -21.76 12.42 22.06
C PRO A 67 -22.10 13.57 23.02
N LEU A 68 -21.67 14.80 22.73
CA LEU A 68 -22.05 15.96 23.55
C LEU A 68 -23.56 16.24 23.46
N ALA A 69 -24.15 16.12 22.27
CA ALA A 69 -25.60 16.21 22.10
C ALA A 69 -26.33 15.08 22.85
N ALA A 70 -25.80 13.85 22.82
CA ALA A 70 -26.37 12.76 23.60
C ALA A 70 -26.39 13.06 25.11
N ILE A 71 -25.31 13.61 25.66
CA ILE A 71 -25.27 14.04 27.08
C ILE A 71 -26.34 15.09 27.37
N LEU A 72 -26.51 16.08 26.49
CA LEU A 72 -27.43 17.19 26.70
C LEU A 72 -28.91 16.85 26.51
N PHE A 73 -29.24 15.87 25.66
CA PHE A 73 -30.63 15.54 25.30
C PHE A 73 -31.15 14.23 25.88
N SER A 74 -30.30 13.39 26.46
CA SER A 74 -30.72 12.07 26.95
C SER A 74 -30.15 11.67 28.31
N ASP A 75 -29.49 12.59 29.02
CA ASP A 75 -28.76 12.33 30.28
C ASP A 75 -27.75 11.16 30.19
N ILE A 76 -27.36 10.78 28.97
CA ILE A 76 -26.40 9.71 28.69
C ILE A 76 -25.00 10.30 28.73
N GLY A 77 -24.32 10.15 29.87
CA GLY A 77 -22.90 10.45 30.05
C GLY A 77 -22.59 11.25 31.31
N GLY A 78 -21.34 11.21 31.75
CA GLY A 78 -20.91 11.82 33.01
C GLY A 78 -20.42 13.27 32.87
N TYR A 79 -20.52 14.03 33.95
CA TYR A 79 -20.00 15.40 34.08
C TYR A 79 -18.55 15.55 33.57
N ALA A 80 -17.66 14.62 33.94
CA ALA A 80 -16.28 14.62 33.45
C ALA A 80 -16.20 14.40 31.93
N PHE A 81 -17.03 13.52 31.37
CA PHE A 81 -17.03 13.25 29.94
C PHE A 81 -17.51 14.46 29.13
N TYR A 82 -18.46 15.23 29.65
CA TYR A 82 -18.86 16.52 29.06
C TYR A 82 -17.66 17.47 28.88
N TYR A 83 -16.87 17.71 29.94
CA TYR A 83 -15.71 18.60 29.87
C TYR A 83 -14.61 18.06 28.96
N PHE A 84 -14.43 16.74 28.88
CA PHE A 84 -13.54 16.11 27.94
C PHE A 84 -13.93 16.42 26.48
N LEU A 85 -15.21 16.31 26.14
CA LEU A 85 -15.71 16.61 24.79
C LEU A 85 -15.56 18.09 24.43
N ILE A 86 -15.84 18.99 25.38
CA ILE A 86 -15.61 20.43 25.21
C ILE A 86 -14.13 20.74 24.97
N GLY A 87 -13.23 20.09 25.70
CA GLY A 87 -11.78 20.23 25.51
C GLY A 87 -11.35 19.88 24.09
N GLY A 88 -11.87 18.78 23.54
CA GLY A 88 -11.61 18.36 22.15
C GLY A 88 -12.19 19.33 21.11
N LEU A 89 -13.38 19.87 21.34
CA LEU A 89 -13.97 20.89 20.45
C LEU A 89 -13.17 22.18 20.44
N LEU A 90 -12.74 22.67 21.60
CA LEU A 90 -11.89 23.86 21.70
C LEU A 90 -10.54 23.63 21.03
N HIS A 91 -9.98 22.43 21.13
CA HIS A 91 -8.77 22.07 20.40
C HIS A 91 -8.96 22.23 18.88
N ILE A 92 -10.02 21.63 18.32
CA ILE A 92 -10.33 21.68 16.89
C ILE A 92 -10.63 23.12 16.45
N PHE A 93 -11.39 23.87 17.25
CA PHE A 93 -11.69 25.28 16.99
C PHE A 93 -10.40 26.11 16.90
N CYS A 94 -9.50 25.97 17.87
CA CYS A 94 -8.18 26.59 17.84
C CYS A 94 -7.39 26.21 16.57
N ASP A 95 -7.41 24.95 16.19
CA ASP A 95 -6.68 24.47 15.01
C ASP A 95 -7.28 24.95 13.67
N SER A 96 -8.57 25.30 13.65
CA SER A 96 -9.22 25.93 12.48
C SER A 96 -8.64 27.30 12.11
N PHE A 97 -8.02 28.02 13.06
CA PHE A 97 -7.38 29.32 12.81
C PHE A 97 -6.00 29.20 12.17
N THR A 98 -5.40 28.01 12.20
CA THR A 98 -4.06 27.77 11.65
C THR A 98 -4.08 27.53 10.14
N ARG A 99 -2.92 27.64 9.47
CA ARG A 99 -2.82 27.48 8.00
C ARG A 99 -3.24 26.11 7.47
N SER A 100 -3.02 25.04 8.23
CA SER A 100 -3.35 23.68 7.78
C SER A 100 -4.85 23.34 7.92
N GLY A 101 -5.59 24.10 8.74
CA GLY A 101 -7.01 23.90 8.98
C GLY A 101 -7.37 22.56 9.63
N VAL A 102 -8.67 22.25 9.65
CA VAL A 102 -9.28 21.03 10.21
C VAL A 102 -10.26 20.42 9.19
N PRO A 103 -10.70 19.17 9.34
CA PRO A 103 -11.71 18.56 8.49
C PRO A 103 -13.10 19.10 8.86
N PHE A 104 -13.82 19.60 7.86
CA PHE A 104 -15.16 20.15 8.05
C PHE A 104 -16.24 19.10 7.78
N ILE A 105 -16.45 18.73 6.51
CA ILE A 105 -17.46 17.72 6.12
C ILE A 105 -16.85 16.32 6.05
N ASN A 106 -15.66 16.20 5.45
CA ASN A 106 -15.02 14.91 5.21
C ASN A 106 -13.88 14.69 6.23
N PRO A 107 -13.96 13.67 7.11
CA PRO A 107 -12.95 13.40 8.13
C PRO A 107 -11.57 13.03 7.57
N PHE A 108 -11.49 12.64 6.30
CA PHE A 108 -10.24 12.24 5.63
C PHE A 108 -9.56 13.36 4.85
N LYS A 109 -10.22 14.53 4.71
CA LYS A 109 -9.72 15.70 3.97
C LYS A 109 -9.60 16.92 4.90
N ALA A 110 -8.39 17.14 5.42
CA ALA A 110 -8.02 18.38 6.09
C ALA A 110 -7.90 19.54 5.09
N GLY A 111 -8.02 20.79 5.55
CA GLY A 111 -7.72 21.99 4.73
C GLY A 111 -8.70 23.15 4.84
N HIS A 112 -9.77 23.00 5.64
CA HIS A 112 -10.74 24.07 5.90
C HIS A 112 -10.33 24.81 7.18
N GLY A 113 -9.99 26.09 7.05
CA GLY A 113 -9.54 26.92 8.16
C GLY A 113 -9.35 28.38 7.73
N PHE A 114 -9.32 29.28 8.70
CA PHE A 114 -9.22 30.73 8.48
C PHE A 114 -7.81 31.20 8.11
N ARG A 115 -6.79 30.32 8.26
CA ARG A 115 -5.38 30.54 7.84
C ARG A 115 -4.75 31.84 8.38
N LEU A 116 -5.11 32.25 9.59
CA LEU A 116 -4.75 33.56 10.15
C LEU A 116 -3.29 33.69 10.55
N PHE A 117 -2.66 32.62 11.04
CA PHE A 117 -1.28 32.71 11.55
C PHE A 117 -0.48 31.40 11.45
N ASN A 118 0.84 31.53 11.57
CA ASN A 118 1.79 30.42 11.72
C ASN A 118 1.92 30.01 13.19
N ILE A 119 2.19 28.72 13.42
CA ILE A 119 2.40 28.15 14.76
C ILE A 119 3.61 28.84 15.42
N GLY A 120 3.44 29.29 16.66
CA GLY A 120 4.46 29.96 17.48
C GLY A 120 4.59 31.46 17.24
N SER A 121 3.78 32.06 16.37
CA SER A 121 3.83 33.51 16.10
C SER A 121 3.15 34.35 17.19
N PRO A 122 3.47 35.65 17.33
CA PRO A 122 2.75 36.56 18.23
C PRO A 122 1.23 36.60 17.98
N ALA A 123 0.81 36.38 16.73
CA ALA A 123 -0.59 36.29 16.36
C ALA A 123 -1.30 35.07 16.98
N GLU A 124 -0.60 33.95 17.21
CA GLU A 124 -1.17 32.79 17.93
C GLU A 124 -1.60 33.19 19.35
N TYR A 125 -0.73 33.90 20.06
CA TYR A 125 -0.97 34.32 21.44
C TYR A 125 -2.07 35.39 21.52
N LEU A 126 -2.14 36.30 20.54
CA LEU A 126 -3.21 37.28 20.44
C LEU A 126 -4.56 36.61 20.17
N THR A 127 -4.62 35.66 19.22
CA THR A 127 -5.87 34.92 18.95
C THR A 127 -6.30 34.09 20.16
N LEU A 128 -5.36 33.42 20.84
CA LEU A 128 -5.66 32.69 22.07
C LEU A 128 -6.23 33.61 23.16
N PHE A 129 -5.63 34.78 23.35
CA PHE A 129 -6.11 35.78 24.31
C PHE A 129 -7.54 36.23 23.98
N LEU A 130 -7.84 36.50 22.71
CA LEU A 130 -9.19 36.87 22.27
C LEU A 130 -10.19 35.74 22.48
N ILE A 131 -9.83 34.48 22.18
CA ILE A 131 -10.69 33.32 22.43
C ILE A 131 -11.04 33.21 23.92
N VAL A 132 -10.04 33.27 24.81
CA VAL A 132 -10.27 33.19 26.27
C VAL A 132 -11.13 34.36 26.75
N LEU A 133 -10.85 35.59 26.29
CA LEU A 133 -11.64 36.76 26.64
C LEU A 133 -13.10 36.62 26.18
N THR A 134 -13.33 36.12 24.97
CA THR A 134 -14.68 35.85 24.44
C THR A 134 -15.39 34.77 25.25
N LEU A 135 -14.71 33.69 25.63
CA LEU A 135 -15.29 32.64 26.48
C LEU A 135 -15.71 33.21 27.83
N ILE A 136 -14.85 33.98 28.49
CA ILE A 136 -15.15 34.61 29.78
C ILE A 136 -16.32 35.60 29.63
N ALA A 137 -16.32 36.45 28.60
CA ALA A 137 -17.40 37.38 28.35
C ALA A 137 -18.73 36.66 28.10
N LEU A 138 -18.74 35.56 27.33
CA LEU A 138 -19.92 34.75 27.08
C LEU A 138 -20.41 34.01 28.34
N GLY A 139 -19.50 33.48 29.16
CA GLY A 139 -19.83 32.84 30.43
C GLY A 139 -20.44 33.82 31.45
N LEU A 140 -19.96 35.07 31.45
CA LEU A 140 -20.52 36.15 32.27
C LEU A 140 -21.89 36.65 31.77
N LEU A 141 -22.11 36.67 30.46
CA LEU A 141 -23.35 37.17 29.85
C LEU A 141 -24.47 36.11 29.76
N PHE A 142 -24.12 34.83 29.67
CA PHE A 142 -25.07 33.73 29.49
C PHE A 142 -24.67 32.52 30.36
N PRO A 143 -25.15 32.43 31.62
CA PRO A 143 -24.79 31.35 32.55
C PRO A 143 -25.37 29.95 32.19
N TYR A 144 -26.13 29.85 31.10
CA TYR A 144 -26.66 28.60 30.53
C TYR A 144 -26.26 28.49 29.05
N PRO A 145 -26.23 27.30 28.43
CA PRO A 145 -25.55 27.03 27.15
C PRO A 145 -26.35 27.55 25.93
N VAL A 146 -26.83 28.79 25.98
CA VAL A 146 -27.55 29.49 24.90
C VAL A 146 -26.60 29.77 23.72
N TRP A 147 -25.32 29.95 23.98
CA TRP A 147 -24.30 30.17 22.94
C TRP A 147 -24.08 28.94 22.04
N PHE A 148 -24.41 27.73 22.51
CA PHE A 148 -24.33 26.49 21.72
C PHE A 148 -25.35 26.49 20.57
N PHE A 149 -26.57 26.97 20.82
CA PHE A 149 -27.61 27.08 19.77
C PHE A 149 -27.20 28.06 18.66
N ILE A 150 -26.51 29.14 19.01
CA ILE A 150 -26.05 30.15 18.06
C ILE A 150 -24.88 29.61 17.21
N ALA A 151 -23.95 28.85 17.81
CA ALA A 151 -22.78 28.33 17.12
C ALA A 151 -23.08 27.15 16.17
N VAL A 152 -24.12 26.35 16.44
CA VAL A 152 -24.46 25.18 15.62
C VAL A 152 -25.47 25.51 14.51
N VAL A 153 -26.39 26.45 14.73
CA VAL A 153 -27.48 26.75 13.78
C VAL A 153 -27.07 27.77 12.70
N LEU A 154 -26.23 28.76 13.02
CA LEU A 154 -25.80 29.79 12.05
C LEU A 154 -24.95 29.26 10.86
N PRO A 155 -24.03 28.30 11.04
CA PRO A 155 -23.21 27.80 9.93
C PRO A 155 -24.02 26.99 8.92
N VAL A 156 -25.10 26.34 9.36
CA VAL A 156 -25.94 25.48 8.50
C VAL A 156 -26.81 26.34 7.58
N SER A 157 -27.30 27.49 8.04
CA SER A 157 -28.18 28.35 7.23
C SER A 157 -27.44 29.23 6.22
N LEU A 158 -26.16 29.55 6.44
CA LEU A 158 -25.37 30.39 5.54
C LEU A 158 -24.74 29.64 4.36
N PHE A 159 -24.64 28.31 4.40
CA PHE A 159 -23.92 27.52 3.39
C PHE A 159 -24.78 26.59 2.53
N SER A 160 -26.10 26.59 2.72
CA SER A 160 -27.07 25.92 1.82
C SER A 160 -27.15 26.54 0.42
N GLY A 161 -26.42 27.63 0.15
CA GLY A 161 -26.48 28.39 -1.11
C GLY A 161 -25.30 28.21 -2.08
N ALA A 162 -24.31 27.37 -1.76
CA ALA A 162 -23.12 27.20 -2.60
C ALA A 162 -23.05 25.80 -3.22
N ASP A 163 -24.03 25.50 -4.07
CA ASP A 163 -24.01 24.29 -4.89
C ASP A 163 -23.09 24.51 -6.10
N ARG A 164 -21.94 23.83 -6.13
CA ARG A 164 -21.13 23.65 -7.33
C ARG A 164 -20.92 22.17 -7.56
N THR A 165 -21.61 21.69 -8.57
CA THR A 165 -21.60 20.34 -9.09
C THR A 165 -20.19 19.88 -9.46
N VAL A 166 -19.71 18.84 -8.78
CA VAL A 166 -18.60 18.01 -9.26
C VAL A 166 -19.19 16.62 -9.45
N HIS A 167 -19.34 16.21 -10.71
CA HIS A 167 -19.66 14.83 -11.04
C HIS A 167 -18.49 13.93 -10.61
N GLN A 168 -18.68 13.20 -9.52
CA GLN A 168 -17.92 11.99 -9.22
C GLN A 168 -18.81 10.79 -9.56
N GLU A 169 -18.29 9.89 -10.39
CA GLU A 169 -18.92 8.60 -10.66
C GLU A 169 -19.19 7.87 -9.33
N LYS A 170 -20.47 7.57 -9.09
CA LYS A 170 -20.94 6.79 -7.95
C LYS A 170 -20.41 5.36 -8.06
N LYS A 171 -19.45 4.98 -7.21
CA LYS A 171 -19.36 3.60 -6.73
C LYS A 171 -20.39 3.44 -5.61
N GLU A 172 -21.21 2.39 -5.67
CA GLU A 172 -22.20 2.13 -4.63
C GLU A 172 -21.55 1.94 -3.26
N PRO A 173 -22.11 2.52 -2.18
CA PRO A 173 -21.58 2.35 -0.84
C PRO A 173 -21.87 0.94 -0.32
N ILE A 174 -20.80 0.21 0.03
CA ILE A 174 -20.90 -1.07 0.72
C ILE A 174 -21.27 -0.78 2.19
N ASN A 175 -22.41 -1.29 2.63
CA ASN A 175 -22.85 -1.20 4.03
C ASN A 175 -22.25 -2.37 4.83
N ILE A 176 -21.41 -2.09 5.82
CA ILE A 176 -20.86 -3.08 6.76
C ILE A 176 -21.37 -2.75 8.15
N HIS A 177 -21.93 -3.73 8.85
CA HIS A 177 -22.51 -3.53 10.19
C HIS A 177 -21.40 -3.51 11.26
N LEU A 178 -21.48 -2.62 12.25
CA LEU A 178 -20.44 -2.50 13.30
C LEU A 178 -20.21 -3.81 14.09
N SER A 179 -21.23 -4.67 14.19
CA SER A 179 -21.11 -6.01 14.78
C SER A 179 -20.15 -6.93 14.02
N GLU A 180 -20.00 -6.74 12.70
CA GLU A 180 -19.05 -7.49 11.88
C GLU A 180 -17.59 -7.05 12.13
N LEU A 181 -17.40 -5.85 12.69
CA LEU A 181 -16.10 -5.30 13.07
C LEU A 181 -15.80 -5.48 14.57
N ALA A 182 -16.81 -5.82 15.38
CA ALA A 182 -16.70 -6.02 16.83
C ALA A 182 -15.55 -6.94 17.30
N PRO A 183 -15.25 -8.06 16.61
CA PRO A 183 -14.19 -8.98 17.04
C PRO A 183 -12.78 -8.35 17.09
N LEU A 184 -12.56 -7.22 16.39
CA LEU A 184 -11.26 -6.55 16.28
C LEU A 184 -10.76 -5.90 17.57
N TRP A 185 -11.67 -5.53 18.47
CA TRP A 185 -11.36 -4.72 19.65
C TRP A 185 -11.97 -5.27 20.93
N THR A 186 -12.84 -6.27 20.84
CA THR A 186 -13.33 -7.00 22.02
C THR A 186 -12.39 -8.14 22.45
N GLY A 187 -11.31 -8.42 21.70
CA GLY A 187 -10.44 -9.56 21.97
C GLY A 187 -11.21 -10.87 21.98
N GLN A 188 -12.36 -10.93 21.30
CA GLN A 188 -13.23 -12.09 21.36
C GLN A 188 -12.54 -13.25 20.64
N LYS A 189 -12.06 -14.18 21.47
CA LYS A 189 -11.58 -15.52 21.15
C LYS A 189 -12.66 -16.41 20.49
N THR A 190 -13.60 -15.87 19.71
CA THR A 190 -14.70 -16.66 19.11
C THR A 190 -14.21 -17.51 17.95
N VAL A 191 -13.31 -16.98 17.11
CA VAL A 191 -12.65 -17.77 16.06
C VAL A 191 -11.76 -18.85 16.69
N THR A 192 -11.07 -18.51 17.78
CA THR A 192 -10.24 -19.44 18.54
C THR A 192 -11.07 -20.51 19.25
N ALA A 193 -12.24 -20.22 19.80
CA ALA A 193 -13.04 -21.21 20.53
C ALA A 193 -13.67 -22.31 19.64
N GLU A 194 -13.97 -22.02 18.37
CA GLU A 194 -14.43 -23.05 17.41
C GLU A 194 -13.26 -23.90 16.90
N ILE A 195 -12.11 -23.28 16.59
CA ILE A 195 -10.89 -23.99 16.15
C ILE A 195 -10.28 -24.84 17.29
N ILE A 196 -10.24 -24.31 18.52
CA ILE A 196 -9.72 -25.00 19.71
C ILE A 196 -10.60 -26.20 20.09
N LYS A 197 -11.93 -26.12 19.89
CA LYS A 197 -12.83 -27.26 20.16
C LYS A 197 -12.62 -28.45 19.22
N GLN A 198 -12.01 -28.25 18.05
CA GLN A 198 -11.70 -29.32 17.10
C GLN A 198 -10.26 -29.88 17.25
N SER A 199 -9.35 -29.15 17.92
CA SER A 199 -7.93 -29.49 17.96
C SER A 199 -7.47 -30.28 19.19
N GLU A 200 -8.37 -30.62 20.11
CA GLU A 200 -8.02 -31.32 21.35
C GLU A 200 -7.69 -32.81 21.19
N ASP A 201 -7.89 -33.43 20.02
CA ASP A 201 -7.43 -34.81 19.82
C ASP A 201 -7.07 -35.10 18.36
N THR A 202 -5.82 -35.52 18.14
CA THR A 202 -5.15 -35.89 16.87
C THR A 202 -4.67 -34.76 15.94
N THR A 203 -3.34 -34.57 15.91
CA THR A 203 -2.60 -33.76 14.91
C THR A 203 -2.61 -34.44 13.54
N VAL A 204 -3.77 -34.58 12.92
CA VAL A 204 -3.90 -35.16 11.58
C VAL A 204 -4.40 -34.06 10.66
N PHE A 205 -3.48 -33.46 9.91
CA PHE A 205 -3.85 -32.59 8.80
C PHE A 205 -4.47 -33.45 7.70
N ALA A 206 -5.56 -32.99 7.11
CA ALA A 206 -6.25 -33.68 6.02
C ALA A 206 -5.36 -33.75 4.77
N LYS A 207 -4.56 -32.71 4.53
CA LYS A 207 -3.62 -32.63 3.40
C LYS A 207 -2.27 -33.29 3.75
N PRO A 208 -1.79 -34.27 2.96
CA PRO A 208 -0.54 -34.97 3.24
C PRO A 208 0.68 -34.05 3.21
N GLU A 209 0.69 -33.02 2.36
CA GLU A 209 1.78 -32.04 2.24
C GLU A 209 1.98 -31.26 3.54
N LEU A 210 0.88 -30.91 4.23
CA LEU A 210 0.94 -30.25 5.54
C LEU A 210 1.47 -31.21 6.60
N MET A 211 1.06 -32.48 6.58
CA MET A 211 1.56 -33.48 7.52
C MET A 211 3.06 -33.76 7.33
N ASP A 212 3.52 -33.88 6.09
CA ASP A 212 4.92 -34.09 5.76
C ASP A 212 5.77 -32.89 6.18
N PHE A 213 5.32 -31.68 5.87
CA PHE A 213 5.99 -30.45 6.31
C PHE A 213 6.06 -30.36 7.83
N TYR A 214 4.97 -30.69 8.53
CA TYR A 214 4.92 -30.69 9.98
C TYR A 214 5.96 -31.64 10.59
N ASN A 215 6.00 -32.89 10.12
CA ASN A 215 6.94 -33.90 10.60
C ASN A 215 8.39 -33.49 10.34
N LYS A 216 8.66 -32.92 9.16
CA LYS A 216 10.00 -32.52 8.72
C LYS A 216 10.52 -31.28 9.44
N HIS A 217 9.68 -30.26 9.66
CA HIS A 217 10.13 -28.93 10.07
C HIS A 217 9.58 -28.43 11.41
N VAL A 218 8.44 -28.97 11.89
CA VAL A 218 7.70 -28.42 13.04
C VAL A 218 7.74 -29.32 14.27
N ALA A 219 7.74 -30.65 14.09
CA ALA A 219 7.65 -31.62 15.19
C ALA A 219 8.70 -31.44 16.29
N ASN A 220 9.91 -31.01 15.92
CA ASN A 220 11.06 -30.84 16.82
C ASN A 220 11.22 -29.40 17.35
N LEU A 221 10.29 -28.48 17.05
CA LEU A 221 10.34 -27.10 17.56
C LEU A 221 9.86 -27.00 19.01
N PRO A 222 10.20 -25.91 19.73
CA PRO A 222 9.66 -25.64 21.07
C PRO A 222 8.13 -25.65 21.09
N GLU A 223 7.53 -26.16 22.16
CA GLU A 223 6.07 -26.39 22.22
C GLU A 223 5.25 -25.10 22.06
N SER A 224 5.73 -23.97 22.61
CA SER A 224 5.09 -22.67 22.44
C SER A 224 5.01 -22.25 20.97
N ALA A 225 6.08 -22.47 20.21
CA ALA A 225 6.10 -22.18 18.79
C ALA A 225 5.27 -23.19 17.97
N LYS A 226 5.36 -24.47 18.34
CA LYS A 226 4.64 -25.56 17.70
C LYS A 226 3.13 -25.35 17.75
N ASN A 227 2.59 -24.89 18.88
CA ASN A 227 1.16 -24.64 19.04
C ASN A 227 0.64 -23.55 18.10
N VAL A 228 1.36 -22.44 17.99
CA VAL A 228 1.00 -21.36 17.06
C VAL A 228 1.12 -21.83 15.60
N ILE A 229 2.19 -22.55 15.25
CA ILE A 229 2.36 -23.09 13.89
C ILE A 229 1.24 -24.07 13.56
N ARG A 230 0.83 -24.93 14.51
CA ARG A 230 -0.32 -25.82 14.34
C ARG A 230 -1.59 -25.03 14.04
N LEU A 231 -1.88 -23.96 14.77
CA LEU A 231 -3.06 -23.12 14.49
C LEU A 231 -3.03 -22.49 13.09
N ILE A 232 -1.86 -22.02 12.64
CA ILE A 232 -1.68 -21.51 11.26
C ILE A 232 -1.93 -22.64 10.25
N MET A 233 -1.33 -23.80 10.45
CA MET A 233 -1.44 -24.93 9.54
C MET A 233 -2.86 -25.50 9.49
N THR A 234 -3.57 -25.56 10.61
CA THR A 234 -4.99 -25.96 10.67
C THR A 234 -5.86 -24.99 9.88
N MET A 235 -5.62 -23.68 10.00
CA MET A 235 -6.35 -22.69 9.20
C MET A 235 -6.06 -22.84 7.70
N LEU A 236 -4.82 -23.12 7.31
CA LEU A 236 -4.45 -23.40 5.92
C LEU A 236 -5.05 -24.74 5.43
N ASP A 237 -5.12 -25.76 6.29
CA ASP A 237 -5.72 -27.05 5.97
C ASP A 237 -7.22 -26.91 5.71
N GLU A 238 -7.93 -26.17 6.54
CA GLU A 238 -9.39 -25.99 6.43
C GLU A 238 -9.80 -24.99 5.35
N LYS A 239 -9.02 -23.92 5.14
CA LYS A 239 -9.43 -22.75 4.35
C LYS A 239 -8.45 -22.32 3.28
N GLY A 240 -7.32 -23.00 3.14
CA GLY A 240 -6.24 -22.62 2.23
C GLY A 240 -6.40 -23.12 0.79
N ASP A 241 -7.52 -23.76 0.43
CA ASP A 241 -7.81 -24.17 -0.96
C ASP A 241 -8.14 -22.99 -1.88
N THR A 242 -8.22 -21.77 -1.33
CA THR A 242 -8.38 -20.54 -2.10
C THR A 242 -7.15 -20.24 -2.96
N PRO A 243 -7.29 -19.55 -4.10
CA PRO A 243 -6.17 -19.12 -4.92
C PRO A 243 -5.11 -18.34 -4.14
N SER A 244 -3.84 -18.68 -4.35
CA SER A 244 -2.72 -17.97 -3.73
C SER A 244 -2.50 -16.54 -4.26
N VAL A 245 -3.18 -16.17 -5.37
CA VAL A 245 -3.21 -14.81 -5.95
C VAL A 245 -4.65 -14.34 -6.11
N VAL A 246 -4.94 -13.11 -5.73
CA VAL A 246 -6.29 -12.51 -5.79
C VAL A 246 -6.21 -11.16 -6.50
N LYS A 247 -7.13 -10.87 -7.44
CA LYS A 247 -7.25 -9.55 -8.07
C LYS A 247 -8.02 -8.60 -7.15
N ARG A 248 -7.32 -7.76 -6.38
CA ARG A 248 -7.95 -6.70 -5.58
C ARG A 248 -7.83 -5.31 -6.23
N SER A 249 -8.91 -4.52 -6.15
CA SER A 249 -8.96 -3.17 -6.71
C SER A 249 -8.04 -2.21 -5.94
N GLY A 250 -6.94 -1.79 -6.58
CA GLY A 250 -6.01 -0.81 -6.01
C GLY A 250 -4.67 -1.37 -5.50
N GLU A 251 -4.46 -2.68 -5.55
CA GLU A 251 -3.13 -3.28 -5.39
C GLU A 251 -2.34 -3.17 -6.70
N ILE A 252 -1.04 -2.86 -6.61
CA ILE A 252 -0.11 -3.01 -7.73
C ILE A 252 0.09 -4.50 -7.90
N ASN A 253 -0.73 -5.13 -8.74
CA ASN A 253 -0.47 -6.50 -9.15
C ASN A 253 0.83 -6.49 -9.95
N PHE A 254 1.90 -7.05 -9.38
CA PHE A 254 3.13 -7.34 -10.12
C PHE A 254 2.86 -8.26 -11.33
N TYR A 255 1.71 -8.92 -11.35
CA TYR A 255 1.25 -9.84 -12.38
C TYR A 255 0.18 -9.16 -13.25
N GLU A 256 0.58 -8.20 -14.09
CA GLU A 256 -0.34 -7.53 -15.06
C GLU A 256 -0.69 -8.44 -16.27
N GLU A 257 -0.25 -9.70 -16.26
CA GLU A 257 -0.38 -10.64 -17.36
C GLU A 257 -1.48 -11.69 -17.08
N PRO A 258 -2.52 -11.80 -17.94
CA PRO A 258 -3.65 -12.71 -17.72
C PRO A 258 -3.27 -14.18 -17.51
N ASN A 259 -2.23 -14.67 -18.18
CA ASN A 259 -1.84 -16.09 -18.14
C ASN A 259 -1.03 -16.45 -16.88
N THR A 260 -0.10 -15.60 -16.46
CA THR A 260 0.67 -15.78 -15.20
C THR A 260 -0.26 -15.76 -13.99
N PHE A 261 -1.22 -14.82 -13.98
CA PHE A 261 -2.24 -14.79 -12.94
C PHE A 261 -3.07 -16.07 -12.94
N THR A 262 -3.54 -16.53 -14.11
CA THR A 262 -4.32 -17.77 -14.21
C THR A 262 -3.54 -18.99 -13.76
N ALA A 263 -2.26 -19.11 -14.11
CA ALA A 263 -1.40 -20.22 -13.68
C ALA A 263 -1.20 -20.21 -12.16
N LEU A 264 -0.84 -19.06 -11.58
CA LEU A 264 -0.65 -18.92 -10.14
C LEU A 264 -1.97 -19.04 -9.35
N ALA A 265 -3.11 -18.66 -9.95
CA ALA A 265 -4.42 -18.81 -9.32
C ALA A 265 -4.83 -20.28 -9.16
N LYS A 266 -4.26 -21.21 -9.94
CA LYS A 266 -4.44 -22.66 -9.76
C LYS A 266 -3.69 -23.19 -8.54
N VAL A 267 -2.68 -22.48 -8.04
CA VAL A 267 -1.94 -22.89 -6.86
C VAL A 267 -2.71 -22.48 -5.61
N PRO A 268 -3.16 -23.44 -4.78
CA PRO A 268 -3.89 -23.13 -3.56
C PRO A 268 -2.95 -22.46 -2.54
N LEU A 269 -3.52 -21.59 -1.72
CA LEU A 269 -2.81 -20.79 -0.73
C LEU A 269 -2.01 -21.65 0.26
N TYR A 270 -2.55 -22.78 0.74
CA TYR A 270 -1.83 -23.64 1.67
C TYR A 270 -0.51 -24.15 1.07
N LEU A 271 -0.55 -24.55 -0.21
CA LEU A 271 0.59 -25.12 -0.91
C LEU A 271 1.63 -24.05 -1.19
N HIS A 272 1.18 -22.87 -1.62
CA HIS A 272 2.05 -21.71 -1.79
C HIS A 272 2.77 -21.35 -0.48
N SER A 273 2.03 -21.26 0.63
CA SER A 273 2.61 -20.99 1.96
C SER A 273 3.68 -22.02 2.36
N LEU A 274 3.46 -23.31 2.06
CA LEU A 274 4.47 -24.36 2.28
C LEU A 274 5.72 -24.16 1.41
N HIS A 275 5.55 -23.84 0.13
CA HIS A 275 6.69 -23.56 -0.76
C HIS A 275 7.51 -22.36 -0.28
N VAL A 276 6.85 -21.27 0.15
CA VAL A 276 7.54 -20.11 0.73
C VAL A 276 8.29 -20.50 2.00
N ALA A 277 7.72 -21.36 2.83
CA ALA A 277 8.36 -21.84 4.06
C ALA A 277 9.59 -22.72 3.77
N GLU A 278 9.54 -23.56 2.74
CA GLU A 278 10.70 -24.34 2.28
C GLU A 278 11.81 -23.43 1.72
N GLU A 279 11.46 -22.42 0.93
CA GLU A 279 12.44 -21.49 0.37
C GLU A 279 13.09 -20.60 1.43
N ILE A 280 12.31 -20.06 2.38
CA ILE A 280 12.88 -19.18 3.40
C ILE A 280 13.86 -19.91 4.31
N LEU A 281 13.64 -21.21 4.58
CA LEU A 281 14.57 -22.02 5.38
C LEU A 281 15.92 -22.25 4.68
N LYS A 282 15.96 -22.19 3.33
CA LYS A 282 17.20 -22.32 2.53
C LYS A 282 18.03 -21.04 2.50
N LEU A 283 17.40 -19.88 2.72
CA LEU A 283 18.06 -18.56 2.70
C LEU A 283 18.83 -18.22 3.98
N PHE A 284 18.91 -19.15 4.94
CA PHE A 284 19.66 -18.96 6.18
C PHE A 284 20.62 -20.13 6.40
N ASP A 285 21.90 -19.82 6.69
CA ASP A 285 22.95 -20.84 6.90
C ASP A 285 22.70 -21.74 8.11
N LYS A 286 21.99 -21.24 9.13
CA LYS A 286 21.64 -21.97 10.37
C LYS A 286 20.19 -21.73 10.73
N PRO A 287 19.24 -22.34 9.99
CA PRO A 287 17.82 -22.09 10.19
C PRO A 287 17.38 -22.56 11.59
N GLY A 288 18.02 -23.55 12.20
CA GLY A 288 17.58 -24.15 13.46
C GLY A 288 17.31 -23.20 14.62
N ALA A 289 18.09 -22.12 14.77
CA ALA A 289 17.86 -21.13 15.85
C ALA A 289 16.66 -20.21 15.58
N TYR A 290 16.29 -20.03 14.32
CA TYR A 290 15.24 -19.11 13.86
C TYR A 290 14.06 -19.85 13.20
N ALA A 291 14.10 -21.18 13.12
CA ALA A 291 13.20 -21.98 12.29
C ALA A 291 11.74 -21.69 12.62
N ALA A 292 11.40 -21.58 13.90
CA ALA A 292 10.06 -21.21 14.35
C ALA A 292 9.61 -19.83 13.82
N GLN A 293 10.46 -18.82 13.91
CA GLN A 293 10.21 -17.47 13.41
C GLN A 293 10.04 -17.47 11.88
N LEU A 294 10.93 -18.16 11.16
CA LEU A 294 10.90 -18.24 9.70
C LEU A 294 9.64 -18.96 9.18
N ILE A 295 9.31 -20.11 9.77
CA ILE A 295 8.14 -20.91 9.39
C ILE A 295 6.85 -20.13 9.67
N MET A 296 6.69 -19.53 10.86
CA MET A 296 5.51 -18.72 11.16
C MET A 296 5.37 -17.53 10.21
N THR A 297 6.49 -16.86 9.89
CA THR A 297 6.49 -15.72 8.97
C THR A 297 6.03 -16.15 7.58
N ALA A 298 6.59 -17.23 7.03
CA ALA A 298 6.24 -17.72 5.71
C ALA A 298 4.81 -18.26 5.63
N LEU A 299 4.40 -19.11 6.56
CA LEU A 299 3.05 -19.68 6.57
C LEU A 299 1.97 -18.61 6.84
N GLY A 300 2.31 -17.61 7.64
CA GLY A 300 1.39 -16.57 8.09
C GLY A 300 1.23 -15.38 7.15
N HIS A 301 2.16 -15.11 6.23
CA HIS A 301 2.22 -13.82 5.54
C HIS A 301 0.98 -13.49 4.67
N ASP A 302 0.37 -14.52 4.09
CA ASP A 302 -0.73 -14.41 3.13
C ASP A 302 -2.09 -14.92 3.66
N LEU A 303 -2.22 -15.19 4.97
CA LEU A 303 -3.51 -15.60 5.57
C LEU A 303 -4.65 -14.62 5.27
N GLY A 304 -4.34 -13.34 5.08
CA GLY A 304 -5.29 -12.30 4.67
C GLY A 304 -5.90 -12.44 3.26
N LYS A 305 -5.49 -13.46 2.49
CA LYS A 305 -6.07 -13.81 1.18
C LYS A 305 -7.23 -14.81 1.26
N ILE A 306 -7.47 -15.43 2.42
CA ILE A 306 -8.57 -16.39 2.61
C ILE A 306 -9.92 -15.67 2.45
N GLU A 307 -10.75 -16.12 1.49
CA GLU A 307 -12.01 -15.46 1.09
C GLU A 307 -13.03 -15.31 2.24
N SER A 308 -13.09 -16.26 3.18
CA SER A 308 -13.98 -16.14 4.36
C SER A 308 -13.64 -14.94 5.25
N LEU A 309 -12.44 -14.37 5.10
CA LEU A 309 -11.98 -13.17 5.77
C LEU A 309 -12.24 -11.90 4.92
N ASP A 310 -12.80 -12.00 3.70
CA ASP A 310 -12.97 -10.87 2.78
C ASP A 310 -13.96 -9.81 3.32
N LYS A 311 -15.02 -10.19 4.04
CA LYS A 311 -15.91 -9.20 4.69
C LYS A 311 -15.18 -8.33 5.70
N PHE A 312 -14.15 -8.88 6.32
CA PHE A 312 -13.26 -8.23 7.28
C PHE A 312 -12.12 -7.46 6.57
N ALA A 313 -11.76 -7.86 5.35
CA ALA A 313 -10.72 -7.27 4.52
C ALA A 313 -11.11 -5.90 3.92
N TYR A 314 -12.37 -5.73 3.52
CA TYR A 314 -12.85 -4.51 2.87
C TYR A 314 -12.73 -3.24 3.77
N SER A 315 -12.65 -3.41 5.09
CA SER A 315 -12.56 -2.31 6.06
C SER A 315 -11.15 -2.01 6.58
N MET A 316 -10.23 -2.99 6.58
CA MET A 316 -8.93 -2.94 7.28
C MET A 316 -7.71 -2.67 6.37
N GLY A 317 -7.82 -2.89 5.06
CA GLY A 317 -6.80 -2.59 4.06
C GLY A 317 -6.15 -3.83 3.40
N ASP A 318 -4.92 -3.65 2.89
CA ASP A 318 -4.12 -4.66 2.18
C ASP A 318 -3.92 -5.95 3.00
N HIS A 319 -3.84 -7.12 2.35
CA HIS A 319 -3.79 -8.44 3.00
C HIS A 319 -2.67 -8.64 4.04
N PRO A 320 -1.48 -8.01 3.95
CA PRO A 320 -0.46 -8.13 5.00
C PRO A 320 -0.97 -7.73 6.39
N LYS A 321 -1.88 -6.74 6.46
CA LYS A 321 -2.45 -6.30 7.74
C LYS A 321 -3.41 -7.32 8.30
N ILE A 322 -4.23 -7.91 7.44
CA ILE A 322 -5.23 -8.91 7.82
C ILE A 322 -4.51 -10.15 8.34
N SER A 323 -3.45 -10.58 7.66
CA SER A 323 -2.58 -11.67 8.11
C SER A 323 -2.09 -11.47 9.54
N VAL A 324 -1.59 -10.27 9.86
CA VAL A 324 -1.13 -9.96 11.23
C VAL A 324 -2.29 -9.94 12.24
N VAL A 325 -3.47 -9.44 11.88
CA VAL A 325 -4.64 -9.47 12.76
C VAL A 325 -5.06 -10.91 13.07
N VAL A 326 -5.04 -11.78 12.06
CA VAL A 326 -5.33 -13.21 12.23
C VAL A 326 -4.30 -13.86 13.15
N LEU A 327 -3.00 -13.62 12.94
CA LEU A 327 -1.96 -14.17 13.80
C LEU A 327 -2.10 -13.72 15.26
N ASN A 328 -2.44 -12.45 15.50
CA ASN A 328 -2.70 -11.92 16.85
C ASN A 328 -3.92 -12.55 17.53
N SER A 329 -4.81 -13.22 16.78
CA SER A 329 -5.95 -13.94 17.36
C SER A 329 -5.59 -15.36 17.85
N PHE A 330 -4.42 -15.88 17.46
CA PHE A 330 -3.96 -17.20 17.85
C PHE A 330 -3.38 -17.22 19.26
N GLU A 331 -3.87 -18.15 20.08
CA GLU A 331 -3.40 -18.32 21.44
C GLU A 331 -1.90 -18.68 21.47
N GLY A 332 -1.15 -17.98 22.31
CA GLY A 332 0.30 -18.14 22.43
C GLY A 332 1.14 -17.34 21.42
N PHE A 333 0.52 -16.69 20.41
CA PHE A 333 1.28 -15.81 19.49
C PHE A 333 1.79 -14.55 20.21
N ASP A 334 0.98 -13.99 21.11
CA ASP A 334 1.33 -12.81 21.91
C ASP A 334 2.56 -13.03 22.82
N ASP A 335 2.81 -14.27 23.23
CA ASP A 335 3.88 -14.64 24.16
C ASP A 335 5.23 -14.89 23.46
N LEU A 336 5.27 -14.83 22.12
CA LEU A 336 6.47 -15.12 21.36
C LEU A 336 7.48 -13.96 21.43
N LYS A 337 8.72 -14.26 21.82
CA LYS A 337 9.81 -13.27 21.92
C LYS A 337 10.11 -12.53 20.62
N TYR A 338 9.87 -13.18 19.48
CA TYR A 338 10.15 -12.67 18.13
C TYR A 338 8.88 -12.24 17.39
N LYS A 339 7.76 -12.05 18.10
CA LYS A 339 6.48 -11.60 17.52
C LYS A 339 6.65 -10.35 16.66
N ALA A 340 7.28 -9.30 17.20
CA ALA A 340 7.41 -8.01 16.52
C ALA A 340 8.15 -8.12 15.18
N ASP A 341 9.14 -9.01 15.08
CA ASP A 341 9.87 -9.24 13.85
C ASP A 341 9.00 -9.96 12.80
N ILE A 342 8.20 -10.94 13.21
CA ILE A 342 7.22 -11.61 12.33
C ILE A 342 6.21 -10.59 11.80
N GLU A 343 5.62 -9.79 12.68
CA GLU A 343 4.63 -8.78 12.31
C GLU A 343 5.21 -7.75 11.33
N ASN A 344 6.40 -7.23 11.62
CA ASN A 344 7.06 -6.26 10.77
C ASN A 344 7.42 -6.87 9.39
N ALA A 345 7.92 -8.11 9.37
CA ALA A 345 8.22 -8.80 8.12
C ALA A 345 6.97 -8.98 7.26
N ILE A 346 5.87 -9.45 7.85
CA ILE A 346 4.60 -9.63 7.14
C ILE A 346 4.06 -8.28 6.68
N LEU A 347 3.93 -7.28 7.55
CA LEU A 347 3.35 -5.96 7.20
C LEU A 347 4.11 -5.25 6.07
N SER A 348 5.40 -5.49 5.97
CA SER A 348 6.26 -4.82 4.99
C SER A 348 6.51 -5.65 3.74
N HIS A 349 6.03 -6.90 3.63
CA HIS A 349 6.46 -7.80 2.54
C HIS A 349 6.10 -7.29 1.12
N HIS A 350 5.13 -6.39 0.97
CA HIS A 350 4.82 -5.70 -0.30
C HIS A 350 5.69 -4.49 -0.66
N ARG A 351 6.47 -3.97 0.29
CA ARG A 351 7.18 -2.68 0.17
C ARG A 351 8.65 -2.86 0.47
N THR A 352 9.51 -1.96 -0.01
CA THR A 352 10.93 -1.97 0.40
C THR A 352 11.08 -1.57 1.87
N GLY A 353 11.92 -2.29 2.63
CA GLY A 353 12.17 -2.06 4.07
C GLY A 353 11.81 -3.28 4.92
N GLY A 354 11.65 -3.10 6.24
CA GLY A 354 11.19 -4.17 7.15
C GLY A 354 12.27 -5.09 7.75
N GLY A 355 13.54 -4.85 7.42
CA GLY A 355 14.67 -5.63 7.94
C GLY A 355 14.94 -6.91 7.15
N ASP A 356 15.95 -7.67 7.60
CA ASP A 356 16.49 -8.87 6.92
C ASP A 356 15.41 -9.95 6.72
N LEU A 357 14.57 -10.18 7.72
CA LEU A 357 13.49 -11.17 7.64
C LEU A 357 12.45 -10.82 6.55
N ALA A 358 12.12 -9.54 6.40
CA ALA A 358 11.19 -9.09 5.36
C ALA A 358 11.78 -9.22 3.96
N GLU A 359 13.08 -8.96 3.81
CA GLU A 359 13.81 -9.12 2.55
C GLU A 359 13.86 -10.59 2.12
N LYS A 360 14.24 -11.47 3.04
CA LYS A 360 14.28 -12.91 2.79
C LYS A 360 12.90 -13.52 2.58
N LEU A 361 11.86 -13.00 3.24
CA LEU A 361 10.47 -13.40 2.94
C LEU A 361 10.09 -13.05 1.50
N ARG A 362 10.46 -11.86 0.99
CA ARG A 362 10.19 -11.47 -0.41
C ARG A 362 10.95 -12.33 -1.39
N GLU A 363 12.21 -12.64 -1.09
CA GLU A 363 13.04 -13.52 -1.90
C GLU A 363 12.47 -14.94 -1.93
N ALA A 364 12.14 -15.51 -0.78
CA ALA A 364 11.51 -16.82 -0.66
C ALA A 364 10.18 -16.90 -1.41
N ASN A 365 9.33 -15.88 -1.29
CA ASN A 365 8.08 -15.78 -2.03
C ASN A 365 8.33 -15.77 -3.55
N ARG A 366 9.28 -14.96 -4.02
CA ARG A 366 9.65 -14.93 -5.45
C ARG A 366 10.15 -16.28 -5.95
N ASN A 367 11.01 -16.95 -5.18
CA ASN A 367 11.56 -18.27 -5.53
C ASN A 367 10.46 -19.34 -5.58
N ALA A 368 9.53 -19.32 -4.63
CA ALA A 368 8.37 -20.22 -4.62
C ALA A 368 7.48 -20.01 -5.86
N ARG A 369 7.19 -18.75 -6.21
CA ARG A 369 6.40 -18.40 -7.40
C ARG A 369 7.06 -18.85 -8.69
N GLN A 370 8.38 -18.73 -8.78
CA GLN A 370 9.13 -19.19 -9.95
C GLN A 370 9.01 -20.71 -10.13
N LYS A 371 9.09 -21.48 -9.04
CA LYS A 371 8.92 -22.94 -9.06
C LYS A 371 7.48 -23.33 -9.41
N GLU A 372 6.49 -22.69 -8.80
CA GLU A 372 5.08 -22.91 -9.10
C GLU A 372 4.72 -22.67 -10.56
N LEU A 373 5.30 -21.63 -11.17
CA LEU A 373 5.12 -21.36 -12.60
C LEU A 373 5.77 -22.44 -13.46
N ALA A 374 6.99 -22.86 -13.12
CA ALA A 374 7.68 -23.93 -13.84
C ALA A 374 6.93 -25.27 -13.75
N ASP A 375 6.46 -25.65 -12.56
CA ASP A 375 5.75 -26.91 -12.33
C ASP A 375 4.38 -26.96 -13.02
N ASN A 376 3.68 -25.82 -13.09
CA ASN A 376 2.42 -25.73 -13.82
C ASN A 376 2.59 -25.87 -15.34
N LEU A 377 3.75 -25.49 -15.90
CA LEU A 377 4.03 -25.68 -17.33
C LEU A 377 4.35 -27.15 -17.65
N VAL A 378 5.12 -27.83 -16.77
CA VAL A 378 5.40 -29.27 -16.93
C VAL A 378 4.10 -30.10 -16.94
N ARG A 379 3.11 -29.73 -16.11
CA ARG A 379 1.80 -30.40 -16.08
C ARG A 379 0.94 -30.15 -17.33
N VAL A 380 1.08 -28.99 -17.97
CA VAL A 380 0.40 -28.69 -19.25
C VAL A 380 1.01 -29.52 -20.38
N ASP A 381 2.32 -29.76 -20.35
CA ASP A 381 2.99 -30.65 -21.30
C ASP A 381 2.63 -32.14 -21.07
N GLU A 382 2.42 -32.59 -19.82
CA GLU A 382 1.98 -33.95 -19.50
C GLU A 382 0.53 -34.24 -19.95
N ASP A 383 -0.39 -33.29 -19.75
CA ASP A 383 -1.78 -33.42 -20.24
C ASP A 383 -1.88 -33.33 -21.77
N ALA A 384 -0.86 -32.76 -22.44
CA ALA A 384 -0.76 -32.65 -23.89
C ALA A 384 0.04 -33.78 -24.55
N SER A 385 0.70 -34.67 -23.79
CA SER A 385 1.64 -35.66 -24.34
C SER A 385 1.39 -37.11 -23.88
N GLU A 386 0.22 -37.67 -24.21
CA GLU A 386 0.21 -39.05 -24.69
C GLU A 386 0.82 -39.09 -26.11
N THR A 387 2.13 -38.88 -26.21
CA THR A 387 3.09 -39.29 -27.27
C THR A 387 4.25 -38.29 -27.35
N HIS A 388 5.29 -38.50 -26.55
CA HIS A 388 6.63 -38.82 -27.08
C HIS A 388 7.65 -38.84 -25.93
N ASN A 389 8.36 -39.95 -25.89
CA ASN A 389 9.43 -40.24 -24.96
C ASN A 389 10.74 -39.68 -25.52
N SER A 390 11.45 -38.83 -24.77
CA SER A 390 12.90 -38.99 -24.57
C SER A 390 13.51 -37.86 -23.73
N ASN A 391 14.31 -38.29 -22.75
CA ASN A 391 15.38 -37.56 -22.08
C ASN A 391 16.17 -36.65 -23.04
N GLU A 392 16.34 -35.38 -22.67
CA GLU A 392 17.51 -34.61 -23.09
C GLU A 392 17.87 -33.51 -22.08
N VAL A 393 19.18 -33.37 -21.91
CA VAL A 393 19.90 -32.49 -20.98
C VAL A 393 19.61 -31.03 -21.37
N LYS A 394 19.01 -30.23 -20.47
CA LYS A 394 18.77 -28.80 -20.74
C LYS A 394 20.07 -28.00 -20.71
N GLU A 395 20.62 -27.76 -21.88
CA GLU A 395 21.55 -26.67 -22.17
C GLU A 395 20.89 -25.30 -21.95
N LYS A 396 21.71 -24.29 -21.64
CA LYS A 396 21.31 -22.87 -21.52
C LYS A 396 20.69 -22.37 -22.84
N PRO A 397 19.53 -21.70 -22.85
CA PRO A 397 18.97 -21.17 -24.09
C PRO A 397 19.68 -19.88 -24.52
N SER A 398 20.38 -19.95 -25.67
CA SER A 398 20.33 -18.92 -26.71
C SER A 398 18.96 -18.96 -27.39
N ASP A 399 18.38 -17.97 -28.02
CA ASP A 399 18.49 -16.50 -28.08
C ASP A 399 17.17 -16.06 -28.77
N LEU A 400 16.82 -14.77 -28.83
CA LEU A 400 15.58 -14.26 -29.44
C LEU A 400 15.48 -14.47 -30.98
N GLU A 401 16.00 -15.58 -31.52
CA GLU A 401 16.02 -15.92 -32.95
C GLU A 401 14.62 -15.99 -33.56
N TRP A 402 13.64 -16.41 -32.76
CA TRP A 402 12.24 -16.47 -33.17
C TRP A 402 11.63 -15.07 -33.37
N LEU A 403 12.24 -14.00 -32.83
CA LEU A 403 11.66 -12.66 -32.82
C LEU A 403 11.85 -11.95 -34.17
N ASN A 404 10.74 -11.63 -34.84
CA ASN A 404 10.79 -10.83 -36.07
C ASN A 404 10.97 -9.34 -35.75
N ILE A 405 12.14 -8.79 -36.12
CA ILE A 405 12.48 -7.38 -35.86
C ILE A 405 11.50 -6.40 -36.52
N THR A 406 11.01 -6.68 -37.73
CA THR A 406 10.06 -5.81 -38.42
C THR A 406 8.72 -5.75 -37.66
N GLU A 407 8.27 -6.90 -37.16
CA GLU A 407 7.06 -6.96 -36.32
C GLU A 407 7.28 -6.22 -35.00
N PHE A 408 8.45 -6.40 -34.38
CA PHE A 408 8.84 -5.69 -33.16
C PHE A 408 8.81 -4.16 -33.34
N LEU A 409 9.42 -3.65 -34.43
CA LEU A 409 9.41 -2.22 -34.76
C LEU A 409 7.99 -1.70 -35.03
N THR A 410 7.16 -2.48 -35.72
CA THR A 410 5.75 -2.12 -35.98
C THR A 410 4.97 -1.93 -34.66
N GLU A 411 5.25 -2.77 -33.67
CA GLU A 411 4.59 -2.69 -32.36
C GLU A 411 5.16 -1.59 -31.45
N LEU A 412 6.41 -1.18 -31.68
CA LEU A 412 6.99 0.01 -31.06
C LEU A 412 6.42 1.31 -31.66
N ASP A 413 6.25 1.39 -32.99
CA ASP A 413 5.71 2.58 -33.68
C ASP A 413 4.36 3.03 -33.11
N LYS A 414 3.47 2.06 -32.83
CA LYS A 414 2.14 2.29 -32.24
C LYS A 414 2.18 3.00 -30.87
N ARG A 415 3.34 3.09 -30.22
CA ARG A 415 3.52 3.67 -28.88
C ARG A 415 4.18 5.05 -28.92
N ILE A 416 4.69 5.46 -30.08
CA ILE A 416 5.40 6.73 -30.25
C ILE A 416 4.42 7.89 -30.16
N ASN A 417 4.70 8.81 -29.24
CA ASN A 417 3.90 10.02 -29.02
C ASN A 417 2.43 9.78 -28.63
N VAL A 418 2.12 8.60 -28.06
CA VAL A 418 0.78 8.25 -27.60
C VAL A 418 0.63 8.53 -26.10
N LEU A 419 -0.43 9.24 -25.73
CA LEU A 419 -0.80 9.50 -24.33
C LEU A 419 -1.85 8.50 -23.83
N ASN A 420 -1.55 7.85 -22.70
CA ASN A 420 -2.49 7.10 -21.89
C ASN A 420 -2.74 7.87 -20.59
N GLY A 421 -3.76 8.74 -20.61
CA GLY A 421 -3.98 9.72 -19.55
C GLY A 421 -2.85 10.74 -19.51
N SER A 422 -2.10 10.80 -18.41
CA SER A 422 -0.90 11.66 -18.28
C SER A 422 0.42 10.94 -18.55
N ARG A 423 0.39 9.66 -18.91
CA ARG A 423 1.58 8.83 -19.12
C ARG A 423 1.83 8.61 -20.60
N PHE A 424 3.09 8.48 -20.97
CA PHE A 424 3.55 8.07 -22.30
C PHE A 424 4.67 7.04 -22.14
N GLU A 425 4.89 6.25 -23.19
CA GLU A 425 5.91 5.18 -23.22
C GLU A 425 7.11 5.55 -24.09
N ALA A 426 6.88 6.39 -25.11
CA ALA A 426 7.92 6.86 -26.01
C ALA A 426 7.58 8.25 -26.57
N PHE A 427 8.62 9.00 -26.94
CA PHE A 427 8.46 10.28 -27.61
C PHE A 427 9.56 10.49 -28.65
N SER A 428 9.22 11.14 -29.77
CA SER A 428 10.20 11.55 -30.78
C SER A 428 10.83 12.89 -30.42
N MET A 429 11.97 13.22 -31.03
CA MET A 429 12.61 14.52 -30.91
C MET A 429 13.22 14.95 -32.26
N LYS A 430 13.32 16.26 -32.46
CA LYS A 430 13.89 16.86 -33.68
C LYS A 430 15.37 16.56 -33.91
N ASP A 431 16.03 15.91 -32.96
CA ASP A 431 17.39 15.39 -33.08
C ASP A 431 17.48 14.11 -33.94
N GLY A 432 16.35 13.64 -34.48
CA GLY A 432 16.28 12.43 -35.32
C GLY A 432 16.18 11.15 -34.51
N CYS A 433 15.90 11.24 -33.21
CA CYS A 433 15.75 10.08 -32.33
C CYS A 433 14.32 9.94 -31.79
N VAL A 434 13.98 8.70 -31.43
CA VAL A 434 12.81 8.33 -30.65
C VAL A 434 13.27 7.69 -29.34
N TYR A 435 12.83 8.25 -28.23
CA TYR A 435 13.23 7.85 -26.89
C TYR A 435 12.18 6.93 -26.29
N PHE A 436 12.50 5.64 -26.18
CA PHE A 436 11.62 4.64 -25.57
C PHE A 436 11.99 4.41 -24.11
N GLN A 437 11.01 4.36 -23.21
CA GLN A 437 11.26 3.89 -21.86
C GLN A 437 11.74 2.44 -21.89
N THR A 438 12.72 2.11 -21.05
CA THR A 438 13.37 0.79 -21.00
C THR A 438 12.39 -0.38 -20.92
N GLU A 439 11.30 -0.20 -20.17
CA GLU A 439 10.30 -1.24 -19.93
C GLU A 439 9.51 -1.62 -21.20
N VAL A 440 9.45 -0.74 -22.20
CA VAL A 440 8.62 -0.94 -23.41
C VAL A 440 9.12 -2.11 -24.25
N PHE A 441 10.43 -2.29 -24.35
CA PHE A 441 11.04 -3.37 -25.13
C PHE A 441 10.60 -4.72 -24.59
N TRP A 442 10.61 -4.87 -23.26
CA TRP A 442 10.12 -6.06 -22.59
C TRP A 442 8.63 -6.32 -22.86
N LYS A 443 7.79 -5.27 -22.79
CA LYS A 443 6.36 -5.40 -23.09
C LYS A 443 6.11 -5.92 -24.51
N VAL A 444 6.88 -5.44 -25.49
CA VAL A 444 6.72 -5.88 -26.88
C VAL A 444 7.28 -7.29 -27.08
N ILE A 445 8.44 -7.64 -26.51
CA ILE A 445 8.98 -9.01 -26.53
C ILE A 445 7.92 -9.99 -26.01
N LYS A 446 7.37 -9.74 -24.81
CA LYS A 446 6.35 -10.62 -24.21
C LYS A 446 5.09 -10.75 -25.07
N MET A 447 4.62 -9.64 -25.64
CA MET A 447 3.46 -9.67 -26.51
C MET A 447 3.70 -10.53 -27.75
N LEU A 448 4.88 -10.44 -28.36
CA LEU A 448 5.23 -11.27 -29.52
C LEU A 448 5.48 -12.73 -29.14
N ALA A 449 6.07 -12.98 -27.97
CA ALA A 449 6.28 -14.33 -27.44
C ALA A 449 4.94 -15.06 -27.28
N ARG A 450 3.93 -14.39 -26.72
CA ARG A 450 2.57 -14.95 -26.60
C ARG A 450 1.92 -15.30 -27.93
N ARG A 451 2.11 -14.49 -28.97
CA ARG A 451 1.54 -14.75 -30.30
C ARG A 451 2.14 -16.00 -30.95
N ARG A 452 3.30 -16.44 -30.48
CA ARG A 452 4.10 -17.52 -31.04
C ARG A 452 4.37 -18.64 -30.04
N GLU A 453 3.65 -18.65 -28.92
CA GLU A 453 3.69 -19.71 -27.91
C GLU A 453 5.09 -19.95 -27.29
N HIS A 454 5.89 -18.88 -27.16
CA HIS A 454 7.20 -18.89 -26.48
C HIS A 454 7.06 -18.65 -24.96
N ASP A 455 6.53 -19.63 -24.25
CA ASP A 455 6.24 -19.54 -22.81
C ASP A 455 7.51 -19.38 -21.95
N GLU A 456 8.67 -19.83 -22.42
CA GLU A 456 9.97 -19.67 -21.77
C GLU A 456 10.38 -18.20 -21.59
N ILE A 457 9.90 -17.31 -22.47
CA ILE A 457 10.12 -15.87 -22.38
C ILE A 457 9.20 -15.26 -21.32
N LEU A 458 7.99 -15.80 -21.16
CA LEU A 458 7.01 -15.31 -20.19
C LEU A 458 7.39 -15.66 -18.74
N LEU A 459 8.11 -16.77 -18.55
CA LEU A 459 8.68 -17.18 -17.26
C LEU A 459 9.76 -16.23 -16.73
N ALA A 460 10.41 -15.45 -17.61
CA ALA A 460 11.46 -14.53 -17.22
C ALA A 460 10.95 -13.22 -16.60
N ASP A 461 9.63 -13.03 -16.47
CA ASP A 461 9.03 -11.81 -15.89
C ASP A 461 9.39 -11.62 -14.41
N SER A 462 9.63 -12.72 -13.69
CA SER A 462 10.07 -12.74 -12.29
C SER A 462 11.59 -12.69 -12.11
N ASP A 463 12.37 -12.91 -13.18
CA ASP A 463 13.83 -12.89 -13.15
C ASP A 463 14.37 -11.61 -13.79
N GLN A 464 14.81 -10.67 -12.93
CA GLN A 464 15.37 -9.39 -13.39
C GLN A 464 16.62 -9.56 -14.26
N GLN A 465 17.43 -10.59 -14.02
CA GLN A 465 18.64 -10.85 -14.79
C GLN A 465 18.30 -11.43 -16.16
N GLN A 466 17.41 -12.41 -16.22
CA GLN A 466 16.97 -13.01 -17.50
C GLN A 466 16.22 -11.99 -18.35
N ARG A 467 15.34 -11.18 -17.74
CA ARG A 467 14.70 -10.04 -18.39
C ARG A 467 15.73 -9.06 -18.97
N ARG A 468 16.76 -8.71 -18.19
CA ARG A 468 17.84 -7.84 -18.64
C ARG A 468 18.60 -8.46 -19.80
N ASN A 469 18.85 -9.78 -19.77
CA ASN A 469 19.50 -10.49 -20.86
C ASN A 469 18.67 -10.40 -22.15
N TYR A 470 17.35 -10.66 -22.11
CA TYR A 470 16.52 -10.52 -23.31
C TYR A 470 16.48 -9.10 -23.86
N ILE A 471 16.41 -8.08 -22.99
CA ILE A 471 16.45 -6.68 -23.44
C ILE A 471 17.82 -6.33 -24.05
N ASN A 472 18.92 -6.86 -23.48
CA ASN A 472 20.26 -6.73 -24.06
C ASN A 472 20.30 -7.38 -25.45
N THR A 473 19.88 -8.64 -25.58
CA THR A 473 19.90 -9.40 -26.83
C THR A 473 19.12 -8.66 -27.93
N ILE A 474 17.89 -8.20 -27.67
CA ILE A 474 17.14 -7.45 -28.70
C ILE A 474 17.82 -6.13 -29.05
N THR A 475 18.45 -5.48 -28.08
CA THR A 475 19.12 -4.19 -28.31
C THR A 475 20.38 -4.39 -29.15
N GLU A 476 21.12 -5.48 -28.95
CA GLU A 476 22.24 -5.89 -29.80
C GLU A 476 21.77 -6.17 -31.23
N MET A 477 20.69 -6.94 -31.41
CA MET A 477 20.08 -7.19 -32.73
C MET A 477 19.66 -5.89 -33.45
N LEU A 478 19.12 -4.91 -32.71
CA LEU A 478 18.75 -3.60 -33.25
C LEU A 478 19.99 -2.75 -33.58
N ARG A 479 21.06 -2.86 -32.79
CA ARG A 479 22.33 -2.17 -33.00
C ARG A 479 23.06 -2.69 -34.25
N GLU A 480 23.07 -4.00 -34.47
CA GLU A 480 23.62 -4.59 -35.71
C GLU A 480 22.95 -4.02 -36.97
N LYS A 481 21.64 -3.72 -36.87
CA LYS A 481 20.86 -3.08 -37.92
C LYS A 481 20.97 -1.55 -37.95
N ARG A 482 21.82 -0.95 -37.10
CA ARG A 482 22.03 0.51 -36.96
C ARG A 482 20.74 1.28 -36.63
N LEU A 483 19.85 0.67 -35.86
CA LEU A 483 18.58 1.28 -35.45
C LEU A 483 18.66 1.96 -34.08
N ILE A 484 19.72 1.69 -33.31
CA ILE A 484 20.02 2.35 -32.03
C ILE A 484 20.85 3.61 -32.28
N ALA A 485 20.61 4.66 -31.50
CA ALA A 485 21.38 5.90 -31.55
C ALA A 485 22.76 5.75 -30.89
N ASP A 486 23.66 5.04 -31.57
CA ASP A 486 25.03 4.84 -31.11
C ASP A 486 25.76 6.20 -31.02
N GLY A 487 26.20 6.56 -29.82
CA GLY A 487 26.79 7.87 -29.49
C GLY A 487 26.06 8.62 -28.38
N ILE A 488 24.79 8.29 -28.11
CA ILE A 488 24.01 8.85 -26.99
C ILE A 488 24.01 7.92 -25.77
N ILE A 489 24.24 6.62 -25.98
CA ILE A 489 24.39 5.61 -24.94
C ILE A 489 25.73 4.87 -25.10
N ARG A 490 26.33 4.40 -23.99
CA ARG A 490 27.56 3.59 -24.02
C ARG A 490 27.28 2.26 -24.74
N GLN A 491 28.23 1.77 -25.53
CA GLN A 491 28.07 0.52 -26.32
C GLN A 491 27.71 -0.70 -25.45
N GLU A 492 28.14 -0.74 -24.20
CA GLU A 492 27.84 -1.86 -23.29
C GLU A 492 26.45 -1.77 -22.62
N HIS A 493 25.68 -0.73 -22.90
CA HIS A 493 24.39 -0.47 -22.26
C HIS A 493 23.29 -0.33 -23.29
N PHE A 494 22.11 -0.88 -22.97
CA PHE A 494 20.89 -0.72 -23.76
C PHE A 494 20.09 0.52 -23.39
N THR A 495 20.34 1.11 -22.23
CA THR A 495 19.63 2.29 -21.74
C THR A 495 20.56 3.23 -20.97
N ALA A 496 20.22 4.52 -20.92
CA ALA A 496 20.90 5.51 -20.10
C ALA A 496 19.88 6.42 -19.38
N PRO A 497 20.28 7.05 -18.25
CA PRO A 497 19.46 8.07 -17.63
C PRO A 497 19.47 9.36 -18.46
N PHE A 498 18.29 9.93 -18.71
CA PHE A 498 18.12 11.24 -19.35
C PHE A 498 17.37 12.20 -18.45
N THR A 499 17.60 13.48 -18.70
CA THR A 499 16.80 14.59 -18.21
C THR A 499 15.91 15.07 -19.35
N VAL A 500 14.60 15.06 -19.14
CA VAL A 500 13.62 15.66 -20.07
C VAL A 500 13.18 16.98 -19.48
N THR A 501 13.36 18.06 -20.22
CA THR A 501 13.00 19.43 -19.83
C THR A 501 11.77 19.88 -20.61
N TYR A 502 10.80 20.43 -19.90
CA TYR A 502 9.57 20.97 -20.47
C TYR A 502 9.66 22.49 -20.65
N LYS A 503 8.83 23.06 -21.53
CA LYS A 503 8.74 24.51 -21.79
C LYS A 503 8.46 25.37 -20.56
N ASP A 504 7.85 24.79 -19.52
CA ASP A 504 7.59 25.48 -18.25
C ASP A 504 8.81 25.50 -17.30
N GLY A 505 9.97 24.99 -17.76
CA GLY A 505 11.21 24.90 -17.01
C GLY A 505 11.28 23.73 -16.03
N LYS A 506 10.23 22.90 -15.91
CA LYS A 506 10.30 21.68 -15.11
C LYS A 506 11.13 20.62 -15.82
N SER A 507 11.77 19.75 -15.05
CA SER A 507 12.52 18.62 -15.57
C SER A 507 12.21 17.32 -14.83
N THR A 508 12.43 16.20 -15.50
CA THR A 508 12.28 14.88 -14.89
C THR A 508 13.52 14.49 -14.09
N ASN A 509 13.31 13.90 -12.90
CA ASN A 509 14.40 13.31 -12.13
C ASN A 509 14.60 11.84 -12.53
N LYS A 510 15.62 11.60 -13.37
CA LYS A 510 16.24 10.28 -13.64
C LYS A 510 15.31 9.25 -14.29
N ALA A 511 14.91 9.51 -15.54
CA ALA A 511 14.19 8.54 -16.37
C ALA A 511 15.14 7.82 -17.32
N TYR A 512 14.97 6.51 -17.49
CA TYR A 512 15.81 5.68 -18.34
C TYR A 512 15.17 5.50 -19.72
N TYR A 513 15.93 5.81 -20.77
CA TYR A 513 15.48 5.68 -22.14
C TYR A 513 16.48 4.93 -23.01
N THR A 514 15.95 4.31 -24.06
CA THR A 514 16.70 3.70 -25.15
C THR A 514 16.45 4.55 -26.40
N PRO A 515 17.43 5.34 -26.88
CA PRO A 515 17.26 6.17 -28.06
C PRO A 515 17.41 5.32 -29.33
N MET A 516 16.40 5.40 -30.19
CA MET A 516 16.36 4.73 -31.49
C MET A 516 16.34 5.76 -32.62
N MET A 517 16.92 5.42 -33.76
CA MET A 517 16.90 6.26 -34.96
C MET A 517 15.47 6.40 -35.49
N SER A 518 15.00 7.62 -35.77
CA SER A 518 13.63 7.86 -36.27
C SER A 518 13.36 7.17 -37.60
N GLY A 519 14.40 6.95 -38.42
CA GLY A 519 14.31 6.23 -39.69
C GLY A 519 13.78 4.79 -39.57
N ALA A 520 13.76 4.21 -38.37
CA ALA A 520 13.12 2.92 -38.11
C ALA A 520 11.58 2.98 -38.13
N PHE A 521 11.00 4.18 -38.00
CA PHE A 521 9.56 4.41 -37.78
C PHE A 521 8.93 5.39 -38.78
N GLY A 522 9.73 6.22 -39.46
CA GLY A 522 9.25 7.14 -40.50
C GLY A 522 9.99 8.48 -40.50
N ASP A 523 9.41 9.47 -41.17
CA ASP A 523 9.95 10.83 -41.16
C ASP A 523 9.76 11.48 -39.78
N ILE A 524 10.78 12.18 -39.30
CA ILE A 524 10.73 12.78 -37.97
C ILE A 524 9.63 13.85 -37.86
N SER A 525 9.35 14.57 -38.95
CA SER A 525 8.30 15.60 -38.97
C SER A 525 6.92 14.97 -38.82
N GLU A 526 6.71 13.80 -39.44
CA GLU A 526 5.49 13.02 -39.29
C GLU A 526 5.34 12.53 -37.85
N LEU A 527 6.38 11.95 -37.27
CA LEU A 527 6.36 11.49 -35.88
C LEU A 527 6.06 12.65 -34.91
N GLU A 528 6.76 13.78 -35.03
CA GLU A 528 6.54 14.97 -34.20
C GLU A 528 5.09 15.51 -34.32
N SER A 529 4.47 15.40 -35.50
CA SER A 529 3.08 15.83 -35.71
C SER A 529 2.05 15.01 -34.93
N ARG A 530 2.41 13.77 -34.51
CA ARG A 530 1.56 12.90 -33.68
C ARG A 530 1.51 13.32 -32.21
N LYS A 531 2.40 14.23 -31.76
CA LYS A 531 2.44 14.67 -30.36
C LYS A 531 1.17 15.39 -29.93
N SER A 532 0.75 15.14 -28.69
CA SER A 532 -0.39 15.81 -28.05
C SER A 532 -0.12 16.04 -26.56
N GLY A 533 -0.87 16.95 -25.94
CA GLY A 533 -0.79 17.25 -24.50
C GLY A 533 0.64 17.53 -24.01
N ILE A 534 1.04 16.87 -22.92
CA ILE A 534 2.36 17.07 -22.27
C ILE A 534 3.56 16.74 -23.18
N LEU A 535 3.37 15.93 -24.23
CA LEU A 535 4.44 15.62 -25.18
C LEU A 535 4.83 16.82 -26.05
N MET A 536 3.89 17.73 -26.33
CA MET A 536 4.17 19.00 -27.03
C MET A 536 4.95 19.99 -26.17
N GLU A 537 4.95 19.77 -24.85
CA GLU A 537 5.67 20.60 -23.89
C GLU A 537 7.12 20.15 -23.72
N ILE A 538 7.52 18.99 -24.25
CA ILE A 538 8.91 18.54 -24.22
C ILE A 538 9.76 19.46 -25.11
N GLU A 539 10.71 20.15 -24.51
CA GLU A 539 11.59 21.10 -25.19
C GLU A 539 12.96 20.48 -25.48
N THR A 540 13.59 19.86 -24.48
CA THR A 540 14.90 19.23 -24.63
C THR A 540 14.97 17.89 -23.91
N VAL A 541 15.80 17.00 -24.44
CA VAL A 541 16.22 15.75 -23.78
C VAL A 541 17.74 15.67 -23.84
N ALA A 542 18.36 15.38 -22.71
CA ALA A 542 19.81 15.29 -22.62
C ALA A 542 20.23 14.10 -21.76
N PRO A 543 21.26 13.34 -22.15
CA PRO A 543 21.80 12.27 -21.32
C PRO A 543 22.41 12.88 -20.06
N LYS A 544 22.13 12.25 -18.92
CA LYS A 544 22.69 12.64 -17.63
C LYS A 544 24.04 11.96 -17.46
N TYR A 545 25.01 12.33 -18.28
CA TYR A 545 26.41 12.01 -18.01
C TYR A 545 26.82 12.78 -16.75
N GLY A 546 27.37 12.10 -15.75
CA GLY A 546 27.97 12.80 -14.63
C GLY A 546 29.13 13.63 -15.16
N ASP A 547 29.22 14.90 -14.75
CA ASP A 547 30.40 15.75 -14.92
C ASP A 547 31.60 15.23 -14.09
N ASN A 548 31.87 13.92 -14.10
CA ASN A 548 33.04 13.31 -13.49
C ASN A 548 33.33 11.95 -14.14
N GLN A 549 34.34 11.97 -15.02
CA GLN A 549 35.34 10.92 -15.31
C GLN A 549 34.87 9.55 -15.79
#